data_AF-A0A401TG29-F1
#
_entry.id   AF-A0A401TG29-F1
#
_cell.length_a   1.000
_cell.length_b   1.000
_cell.length_c   1.000
_cell.angle_alpha   90.00
_cell.angle_beta   90.00
_cell.angle_gamma   90.00
#
_symmetry.space_group_name_H-M   'P 1'
#
loop_
_entity.id
_entity.type
_entity.pdbx_description
1 polymer ?
#
loop_
_entity_poly.entity_id
_entity_poly.type
_entity_poly.pdbx_seq_one_letter_code
_entity_poly.pdbx_strand_id
1 'polypeptide(L)' 'MRYEAPIVVTEGDKVAAQLRVFFRKRNNRRMVQFDVAVFYTLRDGLITEIREIIDTFDLVQQVLERDIAAALTGQNAD' A
#
# COMPACT_ATOMS: atom_id res chain seq x y z
N MET A 1 -12.34 -6.29 2.45
CA MET A 1 -10.91 -5.90 2.47
C MET A 1 -10.27 -6.71 3.59
N ARG A 2 -9.19 -7.43 3.30
CA ARG A 2 -8.42 -8.15 4.33
C ARG A 2 -7.15 -7.35 4.58
N TYR A 3 -6.69 -7.31 5.83
CA TYR A 3 -5.42 -6.73 6.19
C TYR A 3 -4.78 -7.50 7.35
N GLU A 4 -3.49 -7.30 7.52
CA GLU A 4 -2.70 -7.70 8.68
C GLU A 4 -2.02 -6.45 9.23
N ALA A 5 -1.95 -6.30 10.55
CA ALA A 5 -1.29 -5.19 11.22
C ALA A 5 -0.19 -5.73 12.15
N PRO A 6 0.90 -6.28 11.60
CA PRO A 6 1.95 -6.94 12.38
C PRO A 6 2.63 -6.01 13.40
N ILE A 7 2.71 -4.71 13.11
CA ILE A 7 3.33 -3.72 13.99
C ILE A 7 2.40 -2.53 14.13
N VAL A 8 2.11 -2.15 15.38
CA VAL A 8 1.47 -0.90 15.74
C VAL A 8 2.22 -0.34 16.94
N VAL A 9 2.71 0.89 16.82
CA VAL A 9 3.41 1.61 17.88
C VAL A 9 2.73 2.95 18.10
N THR A 10 2.57 3.33 19.36
CA THR A 10 1.88 4.55 19.77
C THR A 10 2.79 5.37 20.69
N GLU A 11 2.86 6.68 20.46
CA GLU A 11 3.53 7.62 21.37
C GLU A 11 2.71 8.92 21.42
N GLY A 12 2.10 9.19 22.57
CA GLY A 12 1.20 10.34 22.73
C GLY A 12 0.04 10.29 21.73
N ASP A 13 -0.04 11.31 20.87
CA ASP A 13 -1.05 11.44 19.83
C ASP A 13 -0.62 10.83 18.47
N LYS A 14 0.57 10.22 18.40
CA LYS A 14 1.13 9.65 17.18
C LYS A 14 1.00 8.14 17.16
N VAL A 15 0.66 7.60 15.99
CA VAL A 15 0.63 6.16 15.73
C VAL A 15 1.44 5.87 14.49
N ALA A 16 2.32 4.87 14.56
CA ALA A 16 2.97 4.28 13.40
C ALA A 16 2.48 2.83 13.28
N ALA A 17 2.04 2.44 12.09
CA ALA A 17 1.64 1.07 11.82
C ALA A 17 2.28 0.56 10.53
N GLN A 18 2.73 -0.69 10.56
CA GLN A 18 3.02 -1.45 9.36
C GLN A 18 1.81 -2.33 9.07
N LEU A 19 1.21 -2.13 7.90
CA LEU A 19 0.06 -2.88 7.44
C LEU A 19 0.45 -3.69 6.20
N ARG A 20 -0.10 -4.89 6.10
CA ARG A 20 -0.19 -5.62 4.83
C ARG A 20 -1.64 -5.65 4.40
N VAL A 21 -1.93 -5.15 3.20
CA VAL A 21 -3.30 -5.01 2.71
C VAL A 21 -3.54 -5.90 1.50
N PHE A 22 -4.75 -6.44 1.39
CA PHE A 22 -5.16 -7.35 0.32
C PHE A 22 -6.43 -6.83 -0.33
N PHE A 23 -6.31 -6.39 -1.59
CA PHE A 23 -7.40 -5.88 -2.40
C PHE A 23 -7.74 -6.86 -3.51
N ARG A 24 -9.03 -7.07 -3.74
CA ARG A 24 -9.52 -7.84 -4.89
C ARG A 24 -10.00 -6.87 -5.97
N LYS A 25 -9.33 -6.84 -7.12
CA LYS A 25 -9.74 -6.03 -8.27
C LYS A 25 -11.15 -6.40 -8.71
N ARG A 26 -12.02 -5.40 -8.86
CA ARG A 26 -13.43 -5.63 -9.22
C ARG A 26 -13.60 -6.25 -10.61
N ASN A 27 -12.77 -5.83 -11.58
CA ASN A 27 -12.92 -6.17 -12.98
C ASN A 27 -12.50 -7.61 -13.33
N ASN A 28 -11.52 -8.18 -12.63
CA ASN A 28 -10.97 -9.51 -12.96
C ASN A 28 -10.68 -10.38 -11.74
N ARG A 29 -11.09 -9.95 -10.55
CA ARG A 29 -10.95 -10.68 -9.28
C ARG A 29 -9.52 -10.99 -8.87
N ARG A 30 -8.51 -10.42 -9.53
CA ARG A 30 -7.11 -10.56 -9.15
C ARG A 30 -6.88 -9.95 -7.76
N MET A 31 -6.09 -10.64 -6.96
CA MET A 31 -5.60 -10.12 -5.69
C MET A 31 -4.38 -9.21 -5.92
N VAL A 32 -4.41 -8.03 -5.31
CA VAL A 32 -3.31 -7.08 -5.22
C VAL A 32 -2.93 -6.99 -3.76
N GLN A 33 -1.65 -7.13 -3.45
CA GLN A 33 -1.12 -7.14 -2.09
C GLN A 33 0.04 -6.17 -2.01
N PHE A 34 0.06 -5.31 -1.00
CA PHE A 34 1.19 -4.44 -0.74
C PHE A 34 1.30 -4.13 0.75
N ASP A 35 2.51 -3.74 1.15
CA ASP A 35 2.79 -3.27 2.50
C ASP A 35 2.68 -1.73 2.53
N VAL A 36 2.16 -1.21 3.63
CA VAL A 36 1.97 0.22 3.89
C VAL A 36 2.58 0.56 5.23
N ALA A 37 3.50 1.51 5.25
CA ALA A 37 3.86 2.21 6.49
C ALA A 37 2.92 3.42 6.61
N VAL A 38 2.06 3.42 7.61
CA VAL A 38 1.10 4.50 7.85
C VAL A 38 1.39 5.18 9.19
N PHE A 39 1.35 6.50 9.16
CA PHE A 39 1.54 7.36 10.33
C PHE A 39 0.28 8.18 10.52
N TYR A 40 -0.29 8.12 11.72
CA TYR A 40 -1.45 8.90 12.11
C TYR A 40 -1.07 9.91 13.18
N THR A 41 -1.71 11.07 13.15
CA THR A 41 -1.83 11.97 14.30
C THR A 41 -3.29 12.03 14.71
N LEU A 42 -3.55 11.91 16.01
CA LEU A 42 -4.89 11.95 16.58
C LEU A 42 -5.12 13.22 17.40
N ARG A 43 -6.36 13.68 17.47
CA ARG A 43 -6.81 14.70 18.42
C ARG A 43 -8.21 14.34 18.88
N ASP A 44 -8.42 14.30 20.19
CA ASP A 44 -9.72 13.93 20.78
C ASP A 44 -10.27 12.58 20.25
N GLY A 45 -9.36 11.62 20.02
CA GLY A 45 -9.70 10.30 19.48
C GLY A 45 -9.96 10.24 17.97
N LEU A 46 -9.86 11.36 17.26
CA LEU A 46 -10.06 11.46 15.81
C LEU A 46 -8.73 11.57 15.09
N ILE A 47 -8.62 10.95 13.91
CA ILE A 47 -7.46 11.11 13.04
C ILE A 47 -7.48 12.53 12.43
N THR A 48 -6.43 13.31 12.66
CA THR A 48 -6.26 14.65 12.08
C THR A 48 -5.26 14.69 10.94
N GLU A 49 -4.33 13.73 10.88
CA GLU A 49 -3.35 13.60 9.80
C GLU A 49 -3.13 12.12 9.47
N ILE A 50 -2.96 11.84 8.18
CA ILE A 50 -2.58 10.52 7.65
C ILE A 50 -1.41 10.73 6.70
N ARG A 51 -0.32 10.01 6.94
CA ARG A 51 0.79 9.90 5.99
C ARG A 51 1.09 8.44 5.70
N GLU A 52 1.02 8.08 4.43
CA GLU A 52 1.28 6.72 3.95
C GLU A 52 2.53 6.68 3.06
N ILE A 53 3.34 5.65 3.24
CA ILE A 53 4.49 5.34 2.40
C ILE A 53 4.30 3.91 1.87
N ILE A 54 4.31 3.79 0.55
CA ILE A 54 4.08 2.53 -0.18
C ILE A 54 5.06 2.42 -1.35
N ASP A 55 5.39 1.19 -1.75
CA ASP A 55 6.04 0.93 -3.03
C ASP A 55 5.01 1.06 -4.15
N THR A 56 4.87 2.28 -4.67
CA THR A 56 3.95 2.57 -5.78
C THR A 56 4.34 1.88 -7.07
N PHE A 57 5.63 1.60 -7.28
CA PHE A 57 6.10 0.97 -8.51
C PHE A 57 5.60 -0.47 -8.56
N ASP A 58 5.85 -1.25 -7.52
CA ASP A 58 5.35 -2.63 -7.41
C ASP A 58 3.81 -2.68 -7.45
N LEU A 59 3.13 -1.76 -6.74
CA LEU A 59 1.67 -1.68 -6.75
C LEU A 59 1.12 -1.49 -8.18
N VAL A 60 1.67 -0.56 -8.96
CA VAL A 60 1.19 -0.31 -10.32
C VAL A 60 1.49 -1.51 -11.24
N GLN A 61 2.64 -2.18 -11.10
CA GLN A 61 2.91 -3.42 -11.83
C GLN A 61 1.89 -4.52 -11.53
N GLN A 62 1.55 -4.73 -10.26
CA GLN A 62 0.54 -5.70 -9.86
C GLN A 62 -0.86 -5.35 -10.39
N VAL A 63 -1.21 -4.06 -10.38
CA VAL A 63 -2.52 -3.59 -10.87
C VAL A 63 -2.62 -3.68 -12.39
N LEU A 64 -1.58 -3.31 -13.13
CA LEU A 64 -1.56 -3.38 -14.59
C LEU A 64 -1.30 -4.79 -15.12
N GLU A 65 -0.75 -5.66 -14.27
CA GLU A 65 -0.39 -7.05 -14.62
C GLU A 65 0.63 -7.07 -15.76
N ARG A 66 1.57 -6.13 -15.70
CA ARG A 66 2.59 -5.90 -16.71
C ARG A 66 3.93 -5.61 -16.05
N ASP A 67 4.99 -6.04 -16.70
CA ASP A 67 6.35 -5.64 -16.34
C ASP A 67 6.60 -4.22 -16.85
N ILE A 68 6.50 -3.26 -15.93
CA ILE A 68 6.70 -1.85 -16.24
C ILE A 68 8.18 -1.56 -16.42
N ALA A 69 9.06 -2.24 -15.67
CA ALA A 69 10.51 -2.08 -15.84
C ALA A 69 10.96 -2.49 -17.25
N ALA A 70 10.48 -3.63 -17.75
CA ALA A 70 10.75 -4.07 -19.12
C ALA A 70 10.12 -3.15 -20.18
N ALA A 71 8.90 -2.63 -19.92
CA ALA A 71 8.26 -1.66 -20.81
C ALA A 71 9.01 -0.32 -20.89
N LEU A 72 9.56 0.16 -19.77
CA LEU A 72 10.33 1.42 -19.71
C LEU A 72 11.73 1.29 -20.31
N THR A 73 12.32 0.10 -20.26
CA THR A 73 13.66 -0.17 -20.81
C THR A 73 13.65 -0.66 -22.27
N GLY A 74 12.46 -0.81 -22.87
CA GLY A 74 12.32 -1.26 -24.27
C GLY A 74 12.54 -2.76 -24.48
N GLN A 75 12.60 -3.56 -23.41
CA GLN A 75 12.83 -5.01 -23.49
C GLN A 75 11.59 -5.79 -23.97
N ASN A 76 10.42 -5.16 -24.03
CA ASN A 76 9.17 -5.75 -24.51
C ASN A 76 8.76 -5.28 -25.93
N ALA A 77 9.66 -4.65 -26.68
CA ALA A 77 9.40 -4.17 -28.04
C ALA A 77 9.85 -5.20 -29.09
N ASP A 78 9.18 -6.35 -29.14
CA ASP A 78 9.17 -7.29 -30.27
C ASP A 78 7.76 -7.89 -30.42
#